data_AF-A0A929BAG7-F1
#
_entry.id   AF-A0A929BAG7-F1
#
_cell.length_a   1.000
_cell.length_b   1.000
_cell.length_c   1.000
_cell.angle_alpha   90.00
_cell.angle_beta   90.00
_cell.angle_gamma   90.00
#
_symmetry.space_group_name_H-M   'P 1'
#
loop_
_entity.id
_entity.type
_entity.pdbx_description
1 polymer ?
#
loop_
_entity_poly.entity_id
_entity_poly.type
_entity_poly.pdbx_seq_one_letter_code
_entity_poly.pdbx_strand_id
1 'polypeptide(L)'
;QVRNIAQVTTAVAAGDLSTKIDVSARGEILELKSTINTMVDQLSAFAAEVTRVAREVGTEGKLGGQAEVADVSGTWRRLTESVNRL
;
A
#
# COMPACT_ATOMS: atom_id res chain seq x y z
N GLN A 1 17.47 14.57 7.32
CA GLN A 1 16.00 14.52 7.33
C GLN A 1 15.44 14.33 5.91
N VAL A 2 15.64 15.28 4.99
CA VAL A 2 15.13 15.19 3.59
C VAL A 2 15.69 14.00 2.79
N ARG A 3 16.97 13.64 2.99
CA ARG A 3 17.61 12.50 2.29
C ARG A 3 16.93 11.15 2.55
N ASN A 4 16.40 10.93 3.76
CA ASN A 4 15.72 9.68 4.11
C ASN A 4 14.33 9.62 3.45
N ILE A 5 13.64 10.75 3.35
CA ILE A 5 12.34 10.86 2.66
C ILE A 5 12.52 10.50 1.17
N ALA A 6 13.53 11.07 0.53
CA ALA A 6 13.83 10.80 -0.88
C ALA A 6 14.18 9.32 -1.14
N GLN A 7 14.88 8.67 -0.21
CA GLN A 7 15.19 7.25 -0.31
C GLN A 7 13.93 6.39 -0.24
N VAL A 8 13.05 6.66 0.72
CA VAL A 8 11.80 5.91 0.87
C VAL A 8 10.90 6.11 -0.34
N THR A 9 10.73 7.33 -0.84
CA THR A 9 9.89 7.56 -2.03
C THR A 9 10.49 6.91 -3.28
N THR A 10 11.82 6.85 -3.40
CA THR A 10 12.50 6.12 -4.49
C THR A 10 12.28 4.61 -4.36
N ALA A 11 12.38 4.05 -3.15
CA ALA A 11 12.13 2.63 -2.90
C ALA A 11 10.69 2.24 -3.24
N VAL A 12 9.72 3.05 -2.80
CA VAL A 12 8.29 2.87 -3.11
C VAL A 12 8.03 2.94 -4.61
N ALA A 13 8.66 3.88 -5.32
CA ALA A 13 8.56 3.97 -6.77
C ALA A 13 9.15 2.74 -7.50
N ALA A 14 10.15 2.08 -6.90
CA ALA A 14 10.71 0.82 -7.37
C ALA A 14 9.89 -0.43 -6.95
N GLY A 15 8.79 -0.23 -6.20
CA GLY A 15 7.93 -1.31 -5.71
C GLY A 15 8.37 -1.93 -4.38
N ASP A 16 9.39 -1.38 -3.72
CA ASP A 16 9.75 -1.77 -2.36
C ASP A 16 8.87 -1.03 -1.34
N LEU A 17 7.86 -1.74 -0.84
CA LEU A 17 6.90 -1.24 0.15
C LEU A 17 7.27 -1.63 1.59
N SER A 18 8.47 -2.19 1.81
CA SER A 18 8.96 -2.57 3.15
C SER A 18 9.65 -1.42 3.87
N THR A 19 10.07 -0.39 3.13
CA THR A 19 10.86 0.73 3.64
C THR A 19 9.97 1.85 4.18
N LYS A 20 10.23 2.32 5.41
CA LYS A 20 9.55 3.46 6.03
C LYS A 20 10.52 4.55 6.46
N ILE A 21 10.02 5.78 6.60
CA ILE A 21 10.80 6.90 7.14
C ILE A 21 10.87 6.75 8.67
N ASP A 22 12.06 6.47 9.21
CA ASP A 22 12.25 6.28 10.66
C ASP A 22 12.96 7.47 11.36
N VAL A 23 13.34 8.51 10.62
CA VAL A 23 14.03 9.66 11.22
C VAL A 23 13.10 10.48 12.13
N SER A 24 13.65 11.01 13.24
CA SER A 24 12.95 11.98 14.07
C SER A 24 12.70 13.28 13.30
N ALA A 25 11.46 13.77 13.34
CA ALA A 25 10.99 14.95 12.62
C ALA A 25 10.02 15.75 13.49
N ARG A 26 9.86 17.04 13.21
CA ARG A 26 8.93 17.95 13.90
C ARG A 26 8.27 18.89 12.89
N GLY A 27 7.14 19.48 13.27
CA GLY A 27 6.39 20.41 12.42
C GLY A 27 5.99 19.78 11.08
N GLU A 28 6.09 20.55 10.00
CA GLU A 28 5.70 20.12 8.64
C GLU A 28 6.43 18.85 8.16
N ILE A 29 7.68 18.62 8.60
CA ILE A 29 8.43 17.41 8.22
C ILE A 29 7.87 16.17 8.91
N LEU A 30 7.32 16.31 10.13
CA LEU A 30 6.63 15.20 10.81
C LEU A 30 5.33 14.85 10.09
N GLU A 31 4.57 15.86 9.67
CA GLU A 31 3.34 15.66 8.91
C GLU A 31 3.63 14.98 7.56
N LEU A 32 4.64 15.45 6.83
CA LEU A 32 5.08 14.83 5.58
C LEU A 32 5.53 13.38 5.79
N LYS A 33 6.35 13.12 6.81
CA LYS A 33 6.77 11.75 7.21
C LYS A 33 5.55 10.86 7.47
N SER A 34 4.60 11.36 8.24
CA SER A 34 3.40 10.61 8.61
C SER A 34 2.57 10.26 7.37
N THR A 35 2.31 11.25 6.52
CA THR A 35 1.55 11.06 5.27
C THR A 35 2.21 10.05 4.34
N ILE A 36 3.54 10.12 4.16
CA ILE A 36 4.26 9.16 3.32
C ILE A 36 4.22 7.76 3.94
N ASN A 37 4.45 7.61 5.24
CA ASN A 37 4.39 6.30 5.89
C ASN A 37 2.99 5.68 5.78
N THR A 38 1.92 6.47 5.96
CA THR A 38 0.54 6.00 5.76
C THR A 38 0.30 5.56 4.32
N MET A 39 0.83 6.28 3.32
CA MET A 39 0.74 5.89 1.92
C MET A 39 1.45 4.55 1.66
N VAL A 40 2.63 4.33 2.24
CA VAL A 40 3.36 3.05 2.13
C VAL A 40 2.56 1.90 2.75
N ASP A 41 1.95 2.13 3.91
CA ASP A 41 1.12 1.12 4.58
C ASP A 41 -0.10 0.72 3.75
N GLN A 42 -0.81 1.69 3.18
CA GLN A 42 -1.96 1.43 2.32
C GLN A 42 -1.56 0.68 1.05
N LEU A 43 -0.45 1.05 0.42
CA LEU A 43 0.10 0.36 -0.74
C LEU A 43 0.45 -1.10 -0.42
N SER A 44 1.12 -1.33 0.72
CA SER A 44 1.55 -2.66 1.16
C SER A 44 0.37 -3.57 1.45
N ALA A 45 -0.64 -3.06 2.17
CA ALA A 45 -1.88 -3.78 2.44
C ALA A 45 -2.62 -4.16 1.16
N PHE A 46 -2.74 -3.21 0.21
CA PHE A 46 -3.37 -3.47 -1.07
C PHE A 46 -2.62 -4.53 -1.90
N ALA A 47 -1.29 -4.45 -1.98
CA ALA A 47 -0.48 -5.42 -2.71
C ALA A 47 -0.59 -6.84 -2.12
N ALA A 48 -0.60 -6.95 -0.79
CA ALA A 48 -0.82 -8.22 -0.10
C ALA A 48 -2.19 -8.82 -0.43
N GLU A 49 -3.23 -7.98 -0.43
CA GLU A 49 -4.60 -8.44 -0.68
C GLU A 49 -4.82 -8.87 -2.13
N VAL A 50 -4.29 -8.13 -3.09
CA VAL A 50 -4.30 -8.54 -4.51
C VAL A 50 -3.57 -9.86 -4.70
N THR A 51 -2.42 -10.05 -4.03
CA THR A 51 -1.66 -11.30 -4.11
C THR A 51 -2.44 -12.47 -3.52
N ARG A 52 -3.15 -12.26 -2.40
CA ARG A 52 -4.01 -13.26 -1.77
C ARG A 52 -5.15 -13.68 -2.70
N VAL A 53 -5.90 -12.71 -3.24
CA VAL A 53 -7.03 -12.98 -4.14
C VAL A 53 -6.57 -13.69 -5.41
N ALA A 54 -5.46 -13.24 -6.01
CA ALA A 54 -4.88 -13.90 -7.20
C ALA A 54 -4.50 -15.36 -6.92
N ARG A 55 -3.98 -15.67 -5.73
CA ARG A 55 -3.66 -17.04 -5.33
C ARG A 55 -4.91 -17.89 -5.12
N GLU A 56 -5.94 -17.38 -4.46
CA GLU A 56 -7.19 -18.11 -4.22
C GLU A 56 -7.93 -18.42 -5.52
N VAL A 57 -8.01 -17.45 -6.42
CA VAL A 57 -8.67 -17.61 -7.72
C VAL A 57 -7.83 -18.50 -8.65
N GLY A 58 -6.53 -18.23 -8.76
CA GLY A 58 -5.66 -18.88 -9.75
C GLY A 58 -5.10 -20.25 -9.34
N THR A 59 -4.78 -20.45 -8.06
CA THR A 59 -4.13 -21.68 -7.57
C THR A 59 -5.10 -22.60 -6.85
N GLU A 60 -6.03 -22.05 -6.07
CA GLU A 60 -6.99 -22.86 -5.28
C GLU A 60 -8.32 -23.10 -6.00
N GLY A 61 -8.54 -22.46 -7.16
CA GLY A 61 -9.77 -22.59 -7.95
C GLY A 61 -11.02 -22.05 -7.24
N LYS A 62 -10.84 -21.23 -6.20
CA LYS A 62 -11.92 -20.57 -5.47
C LYS A 62 -12.37 -19.34 -6.25
N LEU A 63 -13.33 -19.55 -7.15
CA LEU A 63 -13.99 -18.46 -7.88
C LEU A 63 -14.87 -17.69 -6.87
N GLY A 64 -14.53 -16.43 -6.60
CA GLY A 64 -15.27 -15.55 -5.68
C GLY A 64 -14.48 -15.02 -4.46
N GLY A 65 -13.15 -15.15 -4.44
CA GLY A 65 -12.32 -14.49 -3.42
C GLY A 65 -12.48 -12.98 -3.49
N GLN A 66 -13.07 -12.38 -2.45
CA GLN A 66 -13.24 -10.93 -2.35
C GLN A 66 -12.01 -10.32 -1.66
N ALA A 67 -11.45 -9.27 -2.26
CA ALA A 67 -10.50 -8.37 -1.66
C ALA A 67 -11.20 -7.46 -0.64
N GLU A 68 -10.68 -7.45 0.58
CA GLU A 68 -11.04 -6.53 1.64
C GLU A 68 -9.78 -5.80 2.13
N VAL A 69 -9.68 -4.51 1.81
CA VAL A 69 -8.58 -3.66 2.29
C VAL A 69 -9.17 -2.61 3.21
N ALA A 70 -8.76 -2.62 4.48
CA ALA A 70 -9.20 -1.64 5.47
C ALA A 70 -8.72 -0.22 5.11
N ASP A 71 -9.53 0.78 5.49
CA ASP A 71 -9.17 2.21 5.42
C ASP A 71 -8.81 2.77 4.03
N VAL A 72 -9.29 2.12 2.95
CA VAL A 72 -9.09 2.61 1.57
C VAL A 72 -10.18 3.58 1.11
N SER A 73 -9.76 4.62 0.39
CA SER A 73 -10.64 5.62 -0.23
C SER A 73 -10.14 6.00 -1.64
N GLY A 74 -10.98 6.71 -2.40
CA GLY A 74 -10.62 7.20 -3.73
C GLY A 74 -10.21 6.10 -4.72
N THR A 75 -9.06 6.26 -5.37
CA THR A 75 -8.53 5.28 -6.34
C THR A 75 -8.32 3.90 -5.72
N TRP A 76 -7.88 3.81 -4.46
CA TRP A 76 -7.64 2.54 -3.77
C TRP A 76 -8.91 1.72 -3.57
N ARG A 77 -10.01 2.40 -3.22
CA ARG A 77 -11.33 1.76 -3.13
C ARG A 77 -11.78 1.23 -4.48
N ARG A 78 -11.66 2.03 -5.55
CA ARG A 78 -12.05 1.60 -6.89
C ARG A 78 -11.28 0.38 -7.38
N LEU A 79 -9.99 0.29 -7.06
CA LEU A 79 -9.18 -0.88 -7.42
C LEU A 79 -9.61 -2.13 -6.65
N THR A 80 -9.87 -2.00 -5.34
CA THR A 80 -10.42 -3.09 -4.51
C THR A 80 -11.76 -3.58 -5.06
N GLU A 81 -12.68 -2.67 -5.38
CA GLU A 81 -13.96 -2.99 -6.00
C GLU A 81 -13.82 -3.63 -7.39
N SER A 82 -12.78 -3.25 -8.16
CA SER A 82 -12.53 -3.82 -9.50
C SER A 82 -12.08 -5.27 -9.40
N VAL A 83 -11.22 -5.59 -8.42
CA VAL A 83 -10.82 -6.98 -8.12
C VAL A 83 -12.05 -7.82 -7.74
N ASN A 84 -12.98 -7.26 -6.97
CA ASN A 84 -14.20 -7.96 -6.53
C ASN A 84 -15.25 -8.17 -7.63
N ARG A 85 -15.06 -7.61 -8.82
CA ARG A 85 -15.96 -7.78 -9.98
C ARG A 85 -15.45 -8.80 -10.99
N LEU A 86 -14.27 -9.38 -10.78
CA LEU A 86 -13.67 -10.43 -11.60
C LEU A 86 -14.08 -11.81 -11.08
#